data_AF-D3V4Y7-F1
#
_entry.id   AF-D3V4Y7-F1
#
_cell.length_a   1.000
_cell.length_b   1.000
_cell.length_c   1.000
_cell.angle_alpha   90.00
_cell.angle_beta   90.00
_cell.angle_gamma   90.00
#
_symmetry.space_group_name_H-M   'P 1'
#
loop_
_entity.id
_entity.type
_entity.pdbx_description
1 polymer ?
#
loop_
_entity_poly.entity_id
_entity_poly.type
_entity_poly.pdbx_seq_one_letter_code
_entity_poly.pdbx_strand_id
1 'polypeptide(L)'
;MALSALSVAFAGPWLFDMRQAQAWEDKFLRLESAAPAVSWLYTTQSLDKLTRHLESYLNIQLKTGETALLRFYDPRVLNQIPHLFTPEQLTHFTQDIEEWQYQLNNTAYIVKGIAS
;
A
#
# COMPACT_ATOMS: atom_id res chain seq x y z
N MET A 1 24.82 -4.00 -16.28
CA MET A 1 23.66 -3.30 -16.88
C MET A 1 22.83 -2.75 -15.73
N ALA A 2 22.98 -1.46 -15.40
CA ALA A 2 22.31 -0.83 -14.28
C ALA A 2 20.86 -0.51 -14.68
N LEU A 3 19.91 -1.33 -14.22
CA LEU A 3 18.50 -0.95 -14.20
C LEU A 3 18.35 0.11 -13.11
N SER A 4 18.29 1.38 -13.52
CA SER A 4 17.94 2.50 -12.66
C SER A 4 16.66 2.15 -11.90
N ALA A 5 16.71 2.15 -10.57
CA ALA A 5 15.56 1.85 -9.71
C ALA A 5 14.32 2.72 -9.99
N LEU A 6 14.49 3.82 -10.73
CA LEU A 6 13.45 4.74 -11.19
C LEU A 6 12.49 4.17 -12.26
N SER A 7 12.83 3.09 -12.98
CA SER A 7 11.97 2.60 -14.09
C SER A 7 10.76 1.78 -13.64
N VAL A 8 10.76 1.24 -12.42
CA VAL A 8 9.65 0.42 -11.89
C VAL A 8 8.52 1.32 -11.33
N ALA A 9 8.83 2.55 -10.92
CA ALA A 9 7.90 3.43 -10.23
C ALA A 9 6.88 4.17 -11.12
N PHE A 10 6.99 4.11 -12.46
CA PHE A 10 6.19 4.97 -13.35
C PHE A 10 4.88 4.33 -13.85
N ALA A 11 4.60 3.04 -13.59
CA ALA A 11 3.49 2.30 -14.22
C ALA A 11 2.35 1.85 -13.27
N GLY A 12 2.25 2.38 -12.05
CA GLY A 12 1.20 2.02 -11.08
C GLY A 12 1.65 0.96 -10.06
N PRO A 13 0.81 0.62 -9.05
CA PRO A 13 1.27 -0.16 -7.92
C PRO A 13 1.59 -1.61 -8.30
N TRP A 14 2.74 -2.09 -7.82
CA TRP A 14 3.14 -3.49 -7.94
C TRP A 14 2.92 -4.16 -6.58
N LEU A 15 2.33 -5.34 -6.60
CA LEU A 15 2.13 -6.16 -5.42
C LEU A 15 2.96 -7.44 -5.57
N PHE A 16 3.83 -7.71 -4.60
CA PHE A 16 4.74 -8.85 -4.62
C PHE A 16 4.41 -9.80 -3.48
N ASP A 17 4.39 -11.11 -3.78
CA ASP A 17 4.41 -12.13 -2.75
C ASP A 17 5.86 -12.37 -2.30
N MET A 18 6.23 -11.85 -1.13
CA MET A 18 7.60 -11.96 -0.60
C MET A 18 8.04 -13.40 -0.33
N ARG A 19 7.12 -14.36 -0.20
CA ARG A 19 7.46 -15.79 -0.11
C ARG A 19 8.11 -16.30 -1.40
N GLN A 20 7.78 -15.67 -2.52
CA GLN A 20 8.28 -16.00 -3.86
C GLN A 20 9.30 -14.98 -4.38
N ALA A 21 9.37 -13.79 -3.77
CA ALA A 21 10.19 -12.67 -4.20
C ALA A 21 11.35 -12.34 -3.25
N GLN A 22 11.83 -13.29 -2.44
CA GLN A 22 12.93 -13.08 -1.47
C GLN A 22 14.18 -12.43 -2.09
N ALA A 23 14.51 -12.77 -3.35
CA ALA A 23 15.63 -12.17 -4.08
C ALA A 23 15.52 -10.63 -4.26
N TRP A 24 14.34 -10.06 -4.05
CA TRP A 24 14.06 -8.62 -4.17
C TRP A 24 14.05 -7.89 -2.83
N GLU A 25 14.09 -8.60 -1.70
CA GLU A 25 13.93 -8.03 -0.35
C GLU A 25 14.93 -6.89 -0.08
N ASP A 26 16.22 -7.15 -0.27
CA ASP A 26 17.27 -6.13 -0.13
C ASP A 26 17.05 -4.89 -1.01
N LYS A 27 16.46 -5.09 -2.20
CA LYS A 27 16.16 -3.98 -3.11
C LYS A 27 14.99 -3.15 -2.58
N PHE A 28 13.97 -3.79 -2.04
CA PHE A 28 12.83 -3.09 -1.42
C PHE A 28 13.23 -2.37 -0.15
N LEU A 29 14.05 -2.97 0.72
CA LEU A 29 14.57 -2.31 1.92
C LEU A 29 15.40 -1.07 1.59
N ARG A 30 16.28 -1.15 0.58
CA ARG A 30 17.01 0.03 0.09
C ARG A 30 16.09 1.10 -0.49
N LEU A 31 15.05 0.70 -1.21
CA LEU A 31 14.08 1.63 -1.79
C LEU A 31 13.25 2.33 -0.71
N GLU A 32 12.78 1.59 0.29
CA GLU A 32 12.07 2.11 1.47
C GLU A 32 12.91 3.14 2.21
N SER A 33 14.20 2.86 2.44
CA SER A 33 15.11 3.80 3.10
C SER A 33 15.40 5.06 2.27
N ALA A 34 15.23 5.01 0.95
CA ALA A 34 15.56 6.12 0.06
C ALA A 34 14.34 7.00 -0.28
N ALA A 35 13.13 6.44 -0.24
CA ALA A 35 11.91 7.15 -0.62
C ALA A 35 10.66 6.49 -0.01
N PRO A 36 9.57 7.25 0.21
CA PRO A 36 8.26 6.70 0.54
C PRO A 36 7.68 5.99 -0.69
N ALA A 37 8.14 4.77 -0.94
CA ALA A 37 7.86 4.01 -2.15
C ALA A 37 7.51 2.54 -1.89
N VAL A 38 7.63 2.07 -0.65
CA VAL A 38 7.38 0.68 -0.24
C VAL A 38 6.45 0.68 0.96
N SER A 39 5.52 -0.29 0.99
CA SER A 39 4.75 -0.66 2.16
C SER A 39 4.61 -2.18 2.18
N TRP A 40 4.43 -2.76 3.36
CA TRP A 40 4.41 -4.19 3.61
C TRP A 40 3.05 -4.60 4.14
N LEU A 41 2.43 -5.59 3.51
CA LEU A 41 1.14 -6.13 3.90
C LEU A 41 1.33 -7.55 4.46
N TYR A 42 0.87 -7.76 5.69
CA TYR A 42 0.81 -9.05 6.34
C TYR A 42 -0.63 -9.57 6.24
N THR A 43 -0.82 -10.67 5.51
CA THR A 43 -2.14 -11.26 5.26
C THR A 43 -2.01 -12.75 4.95
N THR A 44 -3.06 -13.50 5.23
CA THR A 44 -3.23 -14.89 4.80
C THR A 44 -3.90 -15.01 3.43
N GLN A 45 -4.38 -13.91 2.84
CA GLN A 45 -5.05 -13.91 1.55
C GLN A 45 -4.09 -14.20 0.38
N SER A 46 -4.63 -14.76 -0.69
CA SER A 46 -3.87 -14.91 -1.94
C SER A 46 -3.63 -13.55 -2.60
N LEU A 47 -2.56 -13.46 -3.38
CA LEU A 47 -2.20 -12.26 -4.14
C LEU A 47 -3.37 -11.77 -5.02
N ASP A 48 -4.09 -12.70 -5.65
CA ASP A 48 -5.27 -12.40 -6.48
C ASP A 48 -6.42 -11.76 -5.70
N LYS A 49 -6.71 -12.28 -4.49
CA LYS A 49 -7.76 -11.71 -3.64
C LYS A 49 -7.36 -10.32 -3.16
N LEU A 50 -6.12 -10.18 -2.70
CA LEU A 50 -5.60 -8.89 -2.23
C LEU A 50 -5.57 -7.85 -3.36
N THR A 51 -5.19 -8.25 -4.57
CA THR A 51 -5.19 -7.37 -5.76
C THR A 51 -6.59 -6.86 -6.05
N ARG A 52 -7.60 -7.74 -6.15
CA ARG A 52 -9.00 -7.33 -6.40
C ARG A 52 -9.55 -6.43 -5.29
N HIS A 53 -9.23 -6.75 -4.05
CA HIS A 53 -9.61 -5.93 -2.89
C HIS A 53 -9.05 -4.52 -3.02
N LEU A 54 -7.73 -4.39 -3.17
CA LEU A 54 -7.03 -3.10 -3.26
C LEU A 54 -7.39 -2.31 -4.53
N GLU A 55 -7.57 -2.99 -5.66
CA GLU A 55 -7.99 -2.37 -6.93
C GLU A 55 -9.32 -1.64 -6.79
N SER A 56 -10.25 -2.17 -6.00
CA SER A 56 -11.55 -1.53 -5.74
C SER A 56 -11.44 -0.15 -5.07
N TYR A 57 -10.31 0.15 -4.42
CA TYR A 57 -10.03 1.43 -3.78
C TYR A 57 -9.24 2.40 -4.66
N LEU A 58 -8.76 1.99 -5.85
CA LEU A 58 -7.99 2.88 -6.72
C LEU A 58 -8.84 4.04 -7.24
N ASN A 59 -10.07 3.78 -7.66
CA ASN A 59 -10.97 4.81 -8.17
C ASN A 59 -12.01 5.17 -7.10
N ILE A 60 -11.97 6.41 -6.61
CA ILE A 60 -12.93 6.93 -5.65
C ILE A 60 -13.79 8.02 -6.29
N GLN A 61 -15.02 8.21 -5.79
CA GLN A 61 -15.87 9.32 -6.18
C GLN A 61 -15.75 10.47 -5.19
N LEU A 62 -15.47 11.66 -5.70
CA LEU A 62 -15.51 12.90 -4.93
C LEU A 62 -16.95 13.35 -4.72
N LYS A 63 -17.18 14.23 -3.74
CA LYS A 63 -18.52 14.82 -3.49
C LYS A 63 -19.07 15.61 -4.69
N THR A 64 -18.17 16.06 -5.56
CA THR A 64 -18.45 16.76 -6.83
C THR A 64 -18.91 15.81 -7.94
N GLY A 65 -18.83 14.48 -7.73
CA GLY A 65 -19.16 13.46 -8.72
C GLY A 65 -18.01 13.09 -9.66
N GLU A 66 -16.84 13.70 -9.48
CA GLU A 66 -15.64 13.39 -10.26
C GLU A 66 -14.94 12.14 -9.70
N THR A 67 -14.40 11.33 -10.60
CA THR A 67 -13.58 10.18 -10.21
C THR A 67 -12.13 10.63 -9.98
N ALA A 68 -11.59 10.28 -8.83
CA ALA A 68 -10.19 10.52 -8.47
C ALA A 68 -9.46 9.21 -8.22
N LEU A 69 -8.15 9.22 -8.49
CA LEU A 69 -7.27 8.07 -8.20
C LEU A 69 -6.74 8.18 -6.76
N LEU A 70 -7.17 7.29 -5.87
CA LEU A 70 -6.62 7.17 -4.52
C LEU A 70 -5.34 6.35 -4.56
N ARG A 71 -4.21 7.04 -4.37
CA ARG A 71 -2.87 6.44 -4.39
C ARG A 71 -2.49 5.86 -3.02
N PHE A 72 -3.33 4.98 -2.46
CA PHE A 72 -3.11 4.39 -1.13
C PHE A 72 -1.78 3.65 -0.98
N TYR A 73 -1.17 3.23 -2.10
CA TYR A 73 0.14 2.59 -2.15
C TYR A 73 1.31 3.56 -1.93
N ASP A 74 1.07 4.87 -1.94
CA ASP A 74 2.05 5.89 -1.56
C ASP A 74 2.02 6.04 -0.03
N PRO A 75 3.11 5.76 0.70
CA PRO A 75 3.16 5.86 2.16
C PRO A 75 2.71 7.22 2.72
N ARG A 76 2.87 8.31 1.95
CA ARG A 76 2.40 9.64 2.38
C ARG A 76 0.88 9.74 2.37
N VAL A 77 0.22 9.09 1.41
CA VAL A 77 -1.24 9.02 1.31
C VAL A 77 -1.77 8.00 2.32
N LEU A 78 -1.13 6.83 2.42
CA LEU A 78 -1.48 5.78 3.38
C LEU A 78 -1.51 6.31 4.81
N ASN A 79 -0.55 7.17 5.18
CA ASN A 79 -0.50 7.82 6.48
C ASN A 79 -1.70 8.73 6.79
N GLN A 80 -2.36 9.25 5.76
CA GLN A 80 -3.54 10.10 5.94
C GLN A 80 -4.84 9.29 6.00
N ILE A 81 -4.86 8.05 5.48
CA ILE A 81 -6.09 7.25 5.35
C ILE A 81 -6.87 7.12 6.67
N PRO A 82 -6.25 6.82 7.84
CA PRO A 82 -6.98 6.72 9.10
C PRO A 82 -7.69 8.01 9.54
N HIS A 83 -7.26 9.17 9.03
CA HIS A 83 -7.89 10.47 9.28
C HIS A 83 -8.93 10.86 8.22
N LEU A 84 -8.82 10.28 7.01
CA LEU A 84 -9.72 10.54 5.89
C LEU A 84 -10.94 9.61 5.89
N PHE A 85 -10.75 8.36 6.32
CA PHE A 85 -11.78 7.33 6.27
C PHE A 85 -12.62 7.35 7.54
N THR A 86 -13.91 7.06 7.41
CA THR A 86 -14.72 6.71 8.58
C THR A 86 -14.19 5.40 9.19
N PRO A 87 -14.50 5.11 10.48
CA PRO A 87 -14.10 3.84 11.10
C PRO A 87 -14.54 2.61 10.28
N GLU A 88 -15.77 2.62 9.75
CA GLU A 88 -16.30 1.56 8.89
C GLU A 88 -15.51 1.42 7.58
N GLN A 89 -15.22 2.54 6.90
CA GLN A 89 -14.41 2.55 5.69
C GLN A 89 -12.99 2.02 5.97
N LEU A 90 -12.39 2.41 7.09
CA LEU A 90 -11.07 1.93 7.48
C LEU A 90 -11.08 0.43 7.74
N THR A 91 -12.05 -0.09 8.49
CA THR A 91 -12.22 -1.52 8.74
C THR A 91 -12.37 -2.31 7.45
N HIS A 92 -13.20 -1.85 6.51
CA HIS A 92 -13.32 -2.50 5.20
C HIS A 92 -12.03 -2.40 4.38
N PHE A 93 -11.37 -1.24 4.36
CA PHE A 93 -10.13 -1.04 3.62
C PHE A 93 -9.03 -1.99 4.07
N THR A 94 -8.89 -2.22 5.37
CA THR A 94 -7.91 -3.14 5.95
C THR A 94 -8.44 -4.56 6.15
N GLN A 95 -9.62 -4.89 5.60
CA GLN A 95 -10.21 -6.20 5.79
C GLN A 95 -9.25 -7.30 5.32
N ASP A 96 -9.11 -8.34 6.14
CA ASP A 96 -8.20 -9.46 5.92
C ASP A 96 -6.69 -9.08 5.82
N ILE A 97 -6.31 -7.87 6.22
CA ILE A 97 -4.92 -7.42 6.36
C ILE A 97 -4.62 -7.29 7.85
N GLU A 98 -3.72 -8.15 8.36
CA GLU A 98 -3.36 -8.20 9.78
C GLU A 98 -2.54 -6.96 10.18
N GLU A 99 -1.54 -6.62 9.36
CA GLU A 99 -0.74 -5.41 9.51
C GLU A 99 -0.41 -4.81 8.14
N TRP A 100 -0.51 -3.49 8.05
CA TRP A 100 0.02 -2.75 6.90
C TRP A 100 1.08 -1.76 7.38
N GLN A 101 2.33 -2.12 7.17
CA GLN A 101 3.50 -1.37 7.66
C GLN A 101 4.10 -0.51 6.55
N TYR A 102 4.65 0.65 6.92
CA TYR A 102 5.39 1.52 6.00
C TYR A 102 6.31 2.45 6.78
N GLN A 103 7.27 3.06 6.09
CA GLN A 103 8.12 4.11 6.64
C GLN A 103 7.81 5.47 6.01
N LEU A 104 7.82 6.51 6.85
CA LEU A 104 7.73 7.89 6.43
C LEU A 104 8.62 8.75 7.35
N ASN A 105 9.49 9.59 6.77
CA ASN A 105 10.42 10.45 7.52
C ASN A 105 11.20 9.69 8.61
N ASN A 106 11.74 8.51 8.27
CA ASN A 106 12.49 7.63 9.17
C ASN A 106 11.69 7.13 10.39
N THR A 107 10.37 7.23 10.34
CA THR A 107 9.47 6.69 11.37
C THR A 107 8.66 5.55 10.76
N ALA A 108 8.58 4.43 11.49
CA ALA A 108 7.76 3.29 11.12
C ALA A 108 6.32 3.49 11.59
N TYR A 109 5.37 3.18 10.72
CA TYR A 109 3.95 3.30 10.98
C TYR A 109 3.24 2.01 10.63
N ILE A 110 2.05 1.84 11.21
CA ILE A 110 1.17 0.72 10.93
C ILE A 110 -0.24 1.26 10.72
N VAL A 111 -0.90 0.88 9.63
CA VAL A 111 -2.35 1.00 9.48
C VAL A 111 -2.98 -0.32 9.89
N LYS A 112 -3.94 -0.25 10.82
CA LYS A 112 -4.77 -1.38 11.24
C LYS A 112 -6.24 -0.98 11.17
N GLY A 113 -7.08 -1.92 10.76
CA GLY A 113 -8.51 -1.82 11.00
C GLY A 113 -8.79 -1.94 12.49
N ILE A 114 -9.88 -1.33 12.94
CA ILE A 114 -10.41 -1.63 14.27
C ILE A 114 -10.87 -3.09 14.18
N ALA A 115 -10.36 -3.95 15.07
CA ALA A 115 -10.85 -5.32 15.18
C ALA A 115 -12.36 -5.25 15.42
N SER A 116 -13.14 -5.78 14.48
CA SER A 116 -14.59 -5.96 14.60
C SER A 116 -14.91 -6.96 15.70
#